data_AF-A0A421JRL4-F1
#
_entry.id   AF-A0A421JRL4-F1
#
_cell.length_a   1.000
_cell.length_b   1.000
_cell.length_c   1.000
_cell.angle_alpha   90.00
_cell.angle_beta   90.00
_cell.angle_gamma   90.00
#
_symmetry.space_group_name_H-M   'P 1'
#
loop_
_entity.id
_entity.type
_entity.pdbx_description
1 polymer ?
#
loop_
_entity_poly.entity_id
_entity_poly.type
_entity_poly.pdbx_seq_one_letter_code
_entity_poly.pdbx_strand_id
1 'polypeptide(L)' 'MAIQTPKQRAANAKFEKKNVNQWGKPKPDSPKEGFAVSKTWLFVLLFLVCGGAILELIRLIF' A
#
# COMPACT_ATOMS: atom_id res chain seq x y z
N MET A 1 34.36 7.12 -10.51
CA MET A 1 33.51 8.17 -9.92
C MET A 1 34.35 9.44 -9.83
N ALA A 2 34.03 10.50 -10.59
CA ALA A 2 34.81 11.73 -10.53
C ALA A 2 34.56 12.47 -9.20
N ILE A 3 35.62 12.94 -8.55
CA ILE A 3 35.51 13.78 -7.34
C ILE A 3 35.04 15.17 -7.77
N GLN A 4 33.93 15.63 -7.20
CA GLN A 4 33.42 16.98 -7.47
C GLN A 4 34.21 18.01 -6.67
N THR A 5 34.63 19.07 -7.35
CA THR A 5 35.28 20.23 -6.73
C THR A 5 34.29 21.05 -5.91
N PRO A 6 34.75 21.84 -4.91
CA PRO A 6 33.86 22.71 -4.12
C PRO A 6 33.05 23.69 -4.98
N LYS A 7 33.64 24.18 -6.08
CA LYS A 7 32.97 25.06 -7.05
C LYS A 7 31.81 24.35 -7.79
N GLN A 8 32.03 23.10 -8.20
CA GLN A 8 30.98 22.29 -8.84
C GLN A 8 29.84 21.99 -7.87
N ARG A 9 30.16 21.68 -6.59
CA ARG A 9 29.14 21.47 -5.56
C ARG A 9 28.27 22.72 -5.36
N ALA A 10 28.89 23.91 -5.30
CA ALA A 10 28.17 25.17 -5.18
C ALA A 10 27.30 25.49 -6.41
N ALA A 11 27.79 25.16 -7.62
CA ALA A 11 27.02 25.33 -8.85
C ALA A 11 25.81 24.39 -8.90
N ASN A 12 25.98 23.13 -8.52
CA ASN A 12 24.90 22.15 -8.44
C ASN A 12 23.82 22.60 -7.44
N ALA A 13 24.22 23.09 -6.27
CA ALA A 13 23.29 23.62 -5.28
C ALA A 13 22.50 24.84 -5.79
N LYS A 14 23.11 25.71 -6.61
CA LYS A 14 22.40 26.85 -7.24
C LYS A 14 21.43 26.38 -8.32
N PHE A 15 21.82 25.38 -9.11
CA PHE A 15 20.97 24.81 -10.15
C PHE A 15 19.77 24.11 -9.53
N GLU A 16 19.98 23.27 -8.53
CA GLU A 16 18.93 22.54 -7.81
C GLU A 16 17.85 23.51 -7.30
N LYS A 17 18.24 24.56 -6.56
CA LYS A 17 17.30 25.59 -6.07
C LYS A 17 16.44 26.25 -7.15
N LYS A 18 16.98 26.42 -8.36
CA LYS A 18 16.25 27.02 -9.50
C LYS A 18 15.34 26.03 -10.23
N ASN A 19 15.61 24.73 -10.11
CA ASN A 19 14.95 23.68 -10.88
C ASN A 19 14.00 22.81 -10.04
N VAL A 20 13.99 22.94 -8.70
CA VAL A 20 13.06 22.21 -7.82
C VAL A 20 11.60 22.32 -8.27
N ASN A 21 11.18 23.51 -8.74
CA ASN A 21 9.79 23.73 -9.18
C ASN A 21 9.48 23.19 -10.59
N GLN A 22 10.49 22.74 -11.34
CA GLN A 22 10.34 22.22 -12.71
C GLN A 22 10.21 20.69 -12.76
N TRP A 23 10.46 19.99 -11.66
CA TRP A 23 10.54 18.52 -11.61
C TRP A 23 9.19 17.80 -11.52
N GLY A 24 8.08 18.52 -11.69
CA GLY A 24 6.74 17.96 -11.52
C GLY A 24 6.47 17.57 -10.06
N LYS A 25 5.20 17.25 -9.75
CA LYS A 25 4.89 16.70 -8.43
C LYS A 25 5.32 15.23 -8.41
N PRO A 26 5.94 14.74 -7.31
CA PRO A 26 6.19 13.31 -7.16
C PRO A 26 4.86 12.57 -7.31
N LYS A 27 4.90 11.43 -8.01
CA LYS A 27 3.70 10.61 -8.25
C LYS A 27 3.16 10.21 -6.87
N PRO A 28 1.87 10.46 -6.56
CA PRO A 28 1.32 10.05 -5.28
C PRO A 28 1.48 8.53 -5.16
N ASP A 29 1.81 8.07 -3.96
CA ASP A 29 1.89 6.64 -3.67
C ASP A 29 0.60 5.97 -4.13
N SER A 30 0.74 4.93 -4.95
CA SER A 30 -0.41 4.15 -5.41
C SER A 30 -1.15 3.60 -4.19
N PRO A 31 -2.49 3.72 -4.14
CA PRO A 31 -3.25 3.15 -3.04
C PRO A 31 -2.92 1.65 -2.94
N LYS A 32 -2.62 1.19 -1.72
CA LYS A 32 -2.41 -0.23 -1.45
C LYS A 32 -3.60 -1.00 -2.02
N GLU A 33 -3.32 -1.95 -2.90
CA GLU A 33 -4.36 -2.75 -3.53
C GLU A 33 -5.25 -3.36 -2.43
N GLY A 34 -6.55 -3.13 -2.55
CA GLY A 34 -7.52 -3.65 -1.61
C GLY A 34 -7.59 -5.17 -1.70
N PHE A 35 -8.23 -5.80 -0.73
CA PHE A 35 -8.52 -7.23 -0.80
C PHE A 35 -9.32 -7.55 -2.07
N ALA A 36 -8.96 -8.65 -2.74
CA ALA A 36 -9.62 -9.12 -3.96
C ALA A 36 -11.12 -9.42 -3.76
N VAL A 37 -11.55 -9.57 -2.51
CA VAL A 37 -12.92 -9.93 -2.13
C VAL A 37 -13.44 -8.94 -1.09
N SER A 38 -14.72 -8.56 -1.21
CA SER A 38 -15.35 -7.67 -0.23
C SER A 38 -15.49 -8.36 1.13
N LYS A 39 -15.47 -7.56 2.21
CA LYS A 39 -15.63 -8.08 3.58
C LYS A 39 -16.94 -8.88 3.74
N THR A 40 -18.01 -8.45 3.06
CA THR A 40 -19.31 -9.15 3.07
C THR A 40 -19.17 -10.59 2.56
N TRP A 41 -18.48 -10.79 1.44
CA TRP A 41 -18.24 -12.13 0.89
C TRP A 41 -17.39 -12.99 1.81
N LEU A 42 -16.41 -12.40 2.50
CA LEU A 42 -15.62 -13.10 3.51
C LEU A 42 -16.50 -13.63 4.66
N PHE A 43 -17.45 -12.82 5.14
CA PHE A 43 -18.40 -13.24 6.18
C PHE A 43 -19.36 -14.33 5.70
N VAL A 44 -19.83 -14.27 4.45
CA VAL A 44 -20.67 -15.33 3.86
C VAL A 44 -19.91 -16.65 3.79
N LEU A 45 -18.65 -16.62 3.35
CA LEU A 45 -17.78 -17.79 3.31
C LEU A 45 -17.54 -18.37 4.71
N LEU A 46 -17.26 -17.50 5.69
CA LEU A 46 -17.09 -17.92 7.08
C LEU A 46 -18.35 -18.58 7.62
N PHE A 47 -19.53 -17.99 7.36
CA PHE A 47 -20.80 -18.58 7.75
C PHE A 47 -21.04 -19.94 7.10
N LEU A 48 -20.71 -20.11 5.82
CA LEU A 48 -20.87 -21.39 5.12
C LEU A 48 -19.99 -22.49 5.73
N VAL A 49 -18.75 -22.15 6.12
CA VAL A 49 -17.82 -23.06 6.78
C VAL A 49 -18.26 -23.37 8.21
N CYS A 50 -18.65 -22.36 8.98
CA CYS A 50 -19.06 -22.53 10.38
C CYS A 50 -20.47 -23.09 10.56
N GLY A 51 -21.34 -22.97 9.56
CA GLY A 51 -22.74 -23.39 9.66
C GLY A 51 -22.88 -24.88 9.94
N GLY A 52 -22.04 -25.72 9.34
CA GLY A 52 -22.01 -27.15 9.62
C GLY A 52 -21.62 -27.46 11.07
N ALA A 53 -20.60 -26.77 11.59
CA ALA A 53 -20.15 -26.92 12.98
C ALA A 53 -21.24 -26.51 13.99
N ILE A 54 -22.01 -25.45 13.70
CA ILE A 54 -23.13 -25.02 14.55
C ILE A 54 -24.24 -26.07 14.56
N LEU A 55 -24.62 -26.62 13.39
CA LEU A 55 -25.63 -27.67 13.32
C LEU A 55 -25.19 -28.95 14.06
N GLU A 56 -23.91 -29.30 13.97
CA GLU A 56 -23.34 -30.44 14.68
C GLU A 56 -23.35 -30.23 16.21
N LEU A 57 -23.00 -29.03 16.68
CA LEU A 57 -23.10 -28.67 18.10
C LEU A 57 -24.54 -28.74 18.61
N ILE A 58 -25.51 -28.26 17.84
CA ILE A 58 -26.94 -28.35 18.21
C ILE A 58 -27.36 -29.83 18.34
N ARG A 59 -26.97 -30.68 17.38
CA ARG A 59 -27.25 -32.12 17.41
C ARG A 59 -26.60 -32.85 18.59
N LEU A 60 -25.46 -32.39 19.07
CA LEU A 60 -24.81 -32.99 20.24
C LEU A 60 -25.52 -32.66 21.55
N ILE A 61 -26.25 -31.54 21.61
CA ILE A 61 -26.87 -31.02 22.83
C ILE A 61 -28.37 -31.36 22.91
N PHE A 62 -29.08 -31.43 21.78
CA PHE A 62 -30.52 -31.76 21.67
C PHE A 62 -30.73 -33.09 20.95
#